data_AF-A0AAD5ZMP9-F1
#
_entry.id   AF-A0AAD5ZMP9-F1
#
_cell.length_a   1.000
_cell.length_b   1.000
_cell.length_c   1.000
_cell.angle_alpha   90.00
_cell.angle_beta   90.00
_cell.angle_gamma   90.00
#
_symmetry.space_group_name_H-M   'P 1'
#
loop_
_entity.id
_entity.type
_entity.pdbx_description
1 polymer ?
#
loop_
_entity_poly.entity_id
_entity_poly.type
_entity_poly.pdbx_seq_one_letter_code
_entity_poly.pdbx_strand_id
1 'polypeptide(L)'
;MLQQLIAFANGEKISLLPPSPAGRRAASLFIYLAFARKRKKKERMVMAVVVFLLLFSFSVSSSATTSVIPPEDELLPRFAEAPQFRNGESCPPLSEAGGMCDPGLVHIAMTLDSHYLRGSMAAVLSLLKHASCPDSLFFHFVLAPSSTSARLLRRRVAESFPSLRFRLYLLRPDLHLSLRGLISSSVRAALDSPLNYARNHLADLLPPCVPRVIYLDSDVLAVDDVRRLWDTRLPARAVIAAPEYCRANFSRYFTPAFWSDPALGHRVFEGRRRPPCYFNTGVMVIDLRRWRAGDYRKRIESWMALQKEKRIYELGSLPPFLLVFAGEIEAVDHRWNQHGLGGDNVEGSCRPLHPGPVSLMHWSGKGKPWDRLDAGRPCPMDLLWAPYDLYVSPDSPSSSSPSPLNSW
;
A
#
# COMPACT_ATOMS: atom_id res chain seq x y z
N MET A 1 -48.96 24.47 3.88
CA MET A 1 -49.05 23.02 4.16
C MET A 1 -48.73 22.68 5.62
N LEU A 2 -47.60 23.13 6.18
CA LEU A 2 -47.23 22.88 7.58
C LEU A 2 -48.26 23.42 8.61
N GLN A 3 -48.82 24.62 8.39
CA GLN A 3 -49.86 25.19 9.26
C GLN A 3 -51.20 24.43 9.20
N GLN A 4 -51.56 23.82 8.06
CA GLN A 4 -52.78 23.02 7.94
C GLN A 4 -52.65 21.63 8.58
N LEU A 5 -51.41 21.09 8.62
CA LEU A 5 -51.09 19.84 9.33
C LEU A 5 -51.15 20.00 10.86
N ILE A 6 -50.78 21.18 11.37
CA ILE A 6 -50.87 21.51 12.80
C ILE A 6 -52.33 21.67 13.25
N ALA A 7 -53.18 22.34 12.45
CA ALA A 7 -54.61 22.49 12.75
C ALA A 7 -55.37 21.15 12.77
N PHE A 8 -55.03 20.21 11.87
CA PHE A 8 -55.61 18.85 11.86
C PHE A 8 -55.15 18.00 13.05
N ALA A 9 -53.90 18.14 13.50
CA ALA A 9 -53.39 17.43 14.67
C ALA A 9 -54.08 17.87 15.98
N ASN A 10 -54.59 19.11 16.02
CA ASN A 10 -55.27 19.70 17.17
C ASN A 10 -56.81 19.57 17.14
N GLY A 11 -57.38 18.94 16.10
CA GLY A 11 -58.80 18.57 16.08
C GLY A 11 -59.80 19.61 15.55
N GLU A 12 -59.33 20.65 14.85
CA GLU A 12 -60.19 21.69 14.28
C GLU A 12 -60.77 21.28 12.90
N LYS A 13 -62.02 21.71 12.60
CA LYS A 13 -62.66 21.46 11.30
C LYS A 13 -62.15 22.44 10.25
N ILE A 14 -61.64 21.92 9.14
CA ILE A 14 -61.20 22.70 7.97
C ILE A 14 -62.25 22.56 6.86
N SER A 15 -62.78 23.68 6.33
CA SER A 15 -63.65 23.73 5.15
C SER A 15 -62.82 23.80 3.85
N LEU A 16 -63.24 23.05 2.83
CA LEU A 16 -62.53 22.90 1.54
C LEU A 16 -63.17 23.77 0.44
N LEU A 17 -62.37 24.50 -0.33
CA LEU A 17 -62.72 25.12 -1.62
C LEU A 17 -62.07 24.33 -2.79
N PRO A 18 -62.60 24.39 -4.03
CA PRO A 18 -62.41 23.38 -5.08
C PRO A 18 -61.05 23.46 -5.83
N PRO A 19 -60.67 22.44 -6.63
CA PRO A 19 -59.26 22.09 -6.84
C PRO A 19 -58.64 22.68 -8.11
N SER A 20 -57.36 23.06 -8.01
CA SER A 20 -56.41 23.16 -9.15
C SER A 20 -55.69 21.81 -9.35
N PRO A 21 -54.95 21.60 -10.46
CA PRO A 21 -54.38 20.29 -10.85
C PRO A 21 -53.36 19.68 -9.87
N ALA A 22 -52.90 20.45 -8.86
CA ALA A 22 -52.11 19.95 -7.75
C ALA A 22 -52.94 19.16 -6.71
N GLY A 23 -54.27 19.21 -6.78
CA GLY A 23 -55.20 18.61 -5.81
C GLY A 23 -55.35 17.08 -5.87
N ARG A 24 -54.89 16.42 -6.94
CA ARG A 24 -55.00 14.94 -7.06
C ARG A 24 -53.95 14.18 -6.22
N ARG A 25 -52.86 14.84 -5.80
CA ARG A 25 -51.80 14.21 -4.98
C ARG A 25 -52.02 14.37 -3.46
N ALA A 26 -52.80 15.37 -3.04
CA ALA A 26 -53.19 15.52 -1.64
C ALA A 26 -54.25 14.49 -1.20
N ALA A 27 -55.15 14.09 -2.10
CA ALA A 27 -56.19 13.10 -1.82
C ALA A 27 -55.62 11.71 -1.43
N SER A 28 -54.53 11.29 -2.07
CA SER A 28 -53.87 10.01 -1.76
C SER A 28 -53.22 10.00 -0.38
N LEU A 29 -52.66 11.14 0.07
CA LEU A 29 -52.03 11.25 1.39
C LEU A 29 -53.06 11.29 2.52
N PHE A 30 -54.22 11.92 2.29
CA PHE A 30 -55.33 11.94 3.26
C PHE A 30 -55.99 10.57 3.45
N ILE A 31 -56.17 9.79 2.39
CA ILE A 31 -56.67 8.40 2.46
C ILE A 31 -55.66 7.51 3.22
N TYR A 32 -54.35 7.73 3.02
CA TYR A 32 -53.29 6.97 3.68
C TYR A 32 -53.19 7.27 5.19
N LEU A 33 -53.34 8.54 5.58
CA LEU A 33 -53.35 8.96 6.99
C LEU A 33 -54.61 8.48 7.74
N ALA A 34 -55.75 8.38 7.06
CA ALA A 34 -56.96 7.79 7.62
C ALA A 34 -56.78 6.29 7.93
N PHE A 35 -56.04 5.55 7.09
CA PHE A 35 -55.72 4.13 7.30
C PHE A 35 -54.75 3.89 8.48
N ALA A 36 -53.81 4.81 8.73
CA ALA A 36 -52.85 4.73 9.83
C ALA A 36 -53.49 4.88 11.23
N ARG A 37 -54.73 5.36 11.31
CA ARG A 37 -55.45 5.58 12.58
C ARG A 37 -55.91 4.29 13.27
N LYS A 38 -55.94 3.14 12.58
CA LYS A 38 -56.44 1.84 13.12
C LYS A 38 -55.38 0.78 13.48
N ARG A 39 -54.06 1.07 13.43
CA ARG A 39 -52.99 0.07 13.68
C ARG A 39 -52.20 0.30 14.98
N LYS A 40 -51.61 -0.77 15.52
CA LYS A 40 -50.89 -0.79 16.82
C LYS A 40 -49.59 0.05 16.74
N LYS A 41 -49.16 0.61 17.88
CA LYS A 41 -48.08 1.62 18.04
C LYS A 41 -46.77 1.29 17.31
N LYS A 42 -46.39 0.00 17.19
CA LYS A 42 -45.15 -0.46 16.53
C LYS A 42 -45.17 -0.30 15.00
N GLU A 43 -46.33 -0.44 14.36
CA GLU A 43 -46.47 -0.36 12.90
C GLU A 43 -46.47 1.10 12.40
N ARG A 44 -46.88 2.05 13.25
CA ARG A 44 -46.82 3.49 12.96
C ARG A 44 -45.39 4.01 12.85
N MET A 45 -44.47 3.45 13.64
CA MET A 45 -43.07 3.88 13.67
C MET A 45 -42.33 3.42 12.41
N VAL A 46 -42.57 2.19 11.95
CA VAL A 46 -41.99 1.66 10.70
C VAL A 46 -42.45 2.45 9.48
N MET A 47 -43.74 2.81 9.44
CA MET A 47 -44.29 3.61 8.35
C MET A 47 -43.76 5.05 8.31
N ALA A 48 -43.52 5.67 9.47
CA ALA A 48 -42.92 7.01 9.54
C ALA A 48 -41.48 7.01 8.99
N VAL A 49 -40.71 5.95 9.25
CA VAL A 49 -39.35 5.77 8.73
C VAL A 49 -39.37 5.58 7.20
N VAL A 50 -40.32 4.79 6.66
CA VAL A 50 -40.44 4.59 5.21
C VAL A 50 -40.83 5.88 4.48
N VAL A 51 -41.75 6.67 5.04
CA VAL A 51 -42.12 7.97 4.46
C VAL A 51 -40.98 8.97 4.54
N PHE A 52 -40.22 8.98 5.63
CA PHE A 52 -39.03 9.81 5.78
C PHE A 52 -37.95 9.46 4.74
N LEU A 53 -37.71 8.16 4.52
CA LEU A 53 -36.77 7.67 3.50
C LEU A 53 -37.23 8.03 2.08
N LEU A 54 -38.52 7.88 1.78
CA LEU A 54 -39.08 8.22 0.47
C LEU A 54 -39.01 9.73 0.19
N LEU A 55 -39.28 10.58 1.19
CA LEU A 55 -39.16 12.04 1.05
C LEU A 55 -37.70 12.48 0.88
N PHE A 56 -36.74 11.80 1.50
CA PHE A 56 -35.31 12.08 1.32
C PHE A 56 -34.80 11.73 -0.08
N SER A 57 -35.35 10.68 -0.72
CA SER A 57 -35.02 10.30 -2.10
C SER A 57 -35.60 11.23 -3.18
N PHE A 58 -36.45 12.20 -2.85
CA PHE A 58 -37.08 13.11 -3.84
C PHE A 58 -36.58 14.57 -3.81
N SER A 59 -35.52 14.88 -3.05
CA SER A 59 -34.96 16.26 -2.99
C SER A 59 -33.58 16.42 -3.65
N VAL A 60 -33.12 15.47 -4.46
CA VAL A 60 -31.92 15.69 -5.29
C VAL A 60 -32.36 16.16 -6.69
N SER A 61 -32.67 17.45 -6.79
CA SER A 61 -32.72 18.13 -8.09
C SER A 61 -31.31 18.21 -8.64
N SER A 62 -31.00 17.39 -9.64
CA SER A 62 -29.74 17.45 -10.38
C SER A 62 -29.67 18.77 -11.15
N SER A 63 -28.89 19.72 -10.66
CA SER A 63 -28.36 20.78 -11.50
C SER A 63 -27.23 20.14 -12.32
N ALA A 64 -27.46 19.94 -13.62
CA ALA A 64 -26.44 19.46 -14.54
C ALA A 64 -25.38 20.56 -14.73
N THR A 65 -24.40 20.61 -13.83
CA THR A 65 -23.11 21.21 -14.13
C THR A 65 -22.36 20.23 -15.03
N THR A 66 -22.06 20.65 -16.25
CA THR A 66 -21.04 20.01 -17.08
C THR A 66 -19.73 20.05 -16.30
N SER A 67 -19.42 18.96 -15.59
CA SER A 67 -18.09 18.76 -15.04
C SER A 67 -17.16 18.62 -16.23
N VAL A 68 -16.39 19.67 -16.52
CA VAL A 68 -15.17 19.54 -17.30
C VAL A 68 -14.34 18.50 -16.55
N ILE A 69 -14.20 17.30 -17.12
CA ILE A 69 -13.28 16.29 -16.59
C ILE A 69 -11.90 16.96 -16.65
N PRO A 70 -11.23 17.19 -15.50
CA PRO A 70 -9.92 17.80 -15.53
C PRO A 70 -8.99 16.94 -16.39
N PRO A 71 -8.06 17.54 -17.15
CA PRO A 71 -7.13 16.78 -17.97
C PRO A 71 -6.43 15.73 -17.11
N GLU A 72 -6.22 14.52 -17.65
CA GLU A 72 -5.72 13.34 -16.91
C GLU A 72 -4.43 13.60 -16.09
N ASP A 73 -3.68 14.66 -16.43
CA ASP A 73 -2.48 15.14 -15.72
C ASP A 73 -2.74 15.69 -14.31
N GLU A 74 -3.99 16.04 -13.93
CA GLU A 74 -4.33 16.54 -12.60
C GLU A 74 -4.62 15.44 -11.55
N LEU A 75 -4.68 14.17 -11.95
CA LEU A 75 -5.06 13.07 -11.06
C LEU A 75 -3.93 12.56 -10.17
N LEU A 76 -2.66 12.83 -10.51
CA LEU A 76 -1.50 12.40 -9.72
C LEU A 76 -0.76 13.60 -9.13
N PRO A 77 -0.26 13.48 -7.89
CA PRO A 77 0.55 14.51 -7.27
C PRO A 77 1.75 14.89 -8.15
N ARG A 78 2.13 16.17 -8.12
CA ARG A 78 3.32 16.69 -8.80
C ARG A 78 4.51 16.61 -7.85
N PHE A 79 5.68 16.42 -8.44
CA PHE A 79 6.93 16.30 -7.71
C PHE A 79 7.97 17.20 -8.37
N ALA A 80 8.85 17.79 -7.56
CA ALA A 80 10.00 18.54 -8.03
C ALA A 80 11.01 17.60 -8.69
N GLU A 81 11.87 18.17 -9.53
CA GLU A 81 13.04 17.47 -10.04
C GLU A 81 14.05 17.27 -8.91
N ALA A 82 14.54 16.04 -8.77
CA ALA A 82 15.58 15.71 -7.80
C ALA A 82 16.95 16.24 -8.25
N PRO A 83 17.85 16.56 -7.31
CA PRO A 83 19.26 16.78 -7.65
C PRO A 83 19.84 15.62 -8.44
N GLN A 84 20.79 15.92 -9.32
CA GLN A 84 21.51 14.88 -10.05
C GLN A 84 22.61 14.27 -9.16
N PHE A 85 22.60 12.95 -9.04
CA PHE A 85 23.62 12.18 -8.33
C PHE A 85 24.48 11.42 -9.35
N ARG A 86 25.79 11.36 -9.12
CA ARG A 86 26.77 10.71 -10.01
C ARG A 86 27.65 9.75 -9.23
N ASN A 87 28.13 8.73 -9.92
CA ASN A 87 29.13 7.80 -9.37
C ASN A 87 30.36 8.51 -8.81
N GLY A 88 30.83 8.04 -7.65
CA GLY A 88 32.17 8.34 -7.17
C GLY A 88 33.26 7.65 -8.02
N GLU A 89 34.52 8.06 -7.81
CA GLU A 89 35.67 7.60 -8.60
C GLU A 89 35.92 6.09 -8.54
N SER A 90 35.53 5.43 -7.44
CA SER A 90 35.74 4.00 -7.19
C SER A 90 34.64 3.10 -7.76
N CYS A 91 33.66 3.67 -8.48
CA CYS A 91 32.54 2.90 -9.00
C CYS A 91 32.95 2.03 -10.20
N PRO A 92 32.48 0.77 -10.26
CA PRO A 92 32.74 -0.09 -11.41
C PRO A 92 32.19 0.53 -12.70
N PRO A 93 32.90 0.43 -13.83
CA PRO A 93 32.39 0.88 -15.11
C PRO A 93 31.16 0.04 -15.47
N LEU A 94 30.11 0.71 -15.94
CA LEU A 94 28.94 0.05 -16.50
C LEU A 94 29.19 -0.19 -18.00
N SER A 95 28.91 -1.40 -18.46
CA SER A 95 28.90 -1.77 -19.86
C SER A 95 27.64 -1.21 -20.54
N GLU A 96 27.83 -0.32 -21.50
CA GLU A 96 26.72 0.19 -22.32
C GLU A 96 25.99 -0.92 -23.06
N ALA A 97 26.69 -1.99 -23.46
CA ALA A 97 26.10 -3.16 -24.12
C ALA A 97 25.28 -4.07 -23.18
N GLY A 98 25.57 -4.03 -21.87
CA GLY A 98 24.91 -4.88 -20.87
C GLY A 98 23.48 -4.46 -20.53
N GLY A 99 23.11 -3.19 -20.80
CA GLY A 99 21.77 -2.68 -20.55
C GLY A 99 21.31 -2.90 -19.11
N MET A 100 20.23 -3.67 -18.92
CA MET A 100 19.74 -4.07 -17.59
C MET A 100 20.29 -5.42 -17.10
N CYS A 101 21.06 -6.12 -17.93
CA CYS A 101 21.65 -7.41 -17.61
C CYS A 101 23.12 -7.26 -17.17
N ASP A 102 23.60 -6.03 -17.01
CA ASP A 102 24.95 -5.73 -16.60
C ASP A 102 25.20 -6.22 -15.15
N PRO A 103 26.24 -7.04 -14.91
CA PRO A 103 26.52 -7.60 -13.59
C PRO A 103 26.96 -6.56 -12.54
N GLY A 104 27.35 -5.35 -12.97
CA GLY A 104 27.70 -4.22 -12.11
C GLY A 104 26.50 -3.46 -11.55
N LEU A 105 25.27 -3.78 -11.99
CA LEU A 105 24.07 -3.12 -11.49
C LEU A 105 23.61 -3.68 -10.14
N VAL A 106 23.12 -2.78 -9.29
CA VAL A 106 22.36 -3.10 -8.08
C VAL A 106 20.88 -3.01 -8.42
N HIS A 107 20.21 -4.17 -8.48
CA HIS A 107 18.80 -4.26 -8.82
C HIS A 107 17.92 -4.03 -7.60
N ILE A 108 17.02 -3.06 -7.69
CA ILE A 108 16.06 -2.70 -6.64
C ILE A 108 14.64 -2.89 -7.21
N ALA A 109 13.80 -3.66 -6.53
CA ALA A 109 12.40 -3.84 -6.88
C ALA A 109 11.48 -3.18 -5.86
N MET A 110 10.47 -2.47 -6.36
CA MET A 110 9.48 -1.78 -5.55
C MET A 110 8.11 -1.87 -6.22
N THR A 111 7.05 -1.77 -5.44
CA THR A 111 5.71 -1.50 -5.98
C THR A 111 5.53 -0.02 -6.28
N LEU A 112 4.72 0.31 -7.29
CA LEU A 112 4.40 1.68 -7.64
C LEU A 112 2.90 1.82 -7.92
N ASP A 113 2.25 2.67 -7.14
CA ASP A 113 0.84 3.04 -7.27
C ASP A 113 0.63 4.50 -6.87
N SER A 114 -0.55 5.05 -7.15
CA SER A 114 -0.86 6.46 -6.89
C SER A 114 -0.92 6.81 -5.40
N HIS A 115 -1.32 5.88 -4.54
CA HIS A 115 -1.47 6.12 -3.11
C HIS A 115 -0.12 6.17 -2.40
N TYR A 116 0.83 5.31 -2.80
CA TYR A 116 2.18 5.25 -2.24
C TYR A 116 3.24 5.96 -3.12
N LEU A 117 2.81 6.72 -4.13
CA LEU A 117 3.73 7.40 -5.05
C LEU A 117 4.67 8.32 -4.28
N ARG A 118 4.14 9.17 -3.39
CA ARG A 118 4.95 10.12 -2.59
C ARG A 118 6.03 9.42 -1.76
N GLY A 119 5.68 8.30 -1.11
CA GLY A 119 6.65 7.45 -0.42
C GLY A 119 7.70 6.86 -1.36
N SER A 120 7.28 6.34 -2.51
CA SER A 120 8.18 5.74 -3.49
C SER A 120 9.20 6.75 -4.03
N MET A 121 8.78 8.00 -4.29
CA MET A 121 9.67 9.07 -4.74
C MET A 121 10.71 9.40 -3.67
N ALA A 122 10.31 9.53 -2.40
CA ALA A 122 11.24 9.77 -1.29
C ALA A 122 12.22 8.61 -1.09
N ALA A 123 11.75 7.37 -1.23
CA ALA A 123 12.60 6.18 -1.16
C ALA A 123 13.66 6.19 -2.27
N VAL A 124 13.26 6.43 -3.53
CA VAL A 124 14.19 6.55 -4.67
C VAL A 124 15.21 7.67 -4.44
N LEU A 125 14.75 8.85 -4.02
CA LEU A 125 15.66 9.97 -3.72
C LEU A 125 16.66 9.60 -2.62
N SER A 126 16.20 8.95 -1.55
CA SER A 126 17.08 8.54 -0.44
C SER A 126 18.14 7.54 -0.89
N LEU A 127 17.78 6.58 -1.73
CA LEU A 127 18.72 5.60 -2.28
C LEU A 127 19.77 6.25 -3.18
N LEU A 128 19.35 7.17 -4.06
CA LEU A 128 20.29 7.90 -4.92
C LEU A 128 21.22 8.80 -4.12
N LYS A 129 20.69 9.51 -3.11
CA LYS A 129 21.44 10.44 -2.28
C LYS A 129 22.53 9.78 -1.45
N HIS A 130 22.29 8.55 -0.99
CA HIS A 130 23.21 7.84 -0.08
C HIS A 130 24.03 6.73 -0.74
N ALA A 131 23.83 6.46 -2.03
CA ALA A 131 24.64 5.50 -2.76
C ALA A 131 26.00 6.10 -3.14
N SER A 132 27.08 5.34 -2.99
CA SER A 132 28.38 5.74 -3.54
C SER A 132 28.39 5.71 -5.08
N CYS A 133 27.56 4.82 -5.66
CA CYS A 133 27.44 4.59 -7.10
C CYS A 133 25.98 4.68 -7.58
N PRO A 134 25.34 5.87 -7.54
CA PRO A 134 23.94 6.03 -7.90
C PRO A 134 23.63 5.63 -9.35
N ASP A 135 24.55 5.80 -10.30
CA ASP A 135 24.33 5.41 -11.70
C ASP A 135 24.27 3.87 -11.88
N SER A 136 24.76 3.11 -10.89
CA SER A 136 24.70 1.64 -10.88
C SER A 136 23.37 1.08 -10.36
N LEU A 137 22.49 1.92 -9.81
CA LEU A 137 21.19 1.47 -9.32
C LEU A 137 20.21 1.29 -10.48
N PHE A 138 19.54 0.14 -10.53
CA PHE A 138 18.50 -0.15 -11.51
C PHE A 138 17.17 -0.48 -10.81
N PHE A 139 16.14 0.31 -11.08
CA PHE A 139 14.83 0.18 -10.44
C PHE A 139 13.84 -0.65 -11.27
N HIS A 140 13.18 -1.58 -10.61
CA HIS A 140 12.11 -2.41 -11.15
C HIS A 140 10.81 -2.06 -10.43
N PHE A 141 9.95 -1.29 -11.08
CA PHE A 141 8.64 -0.93 -10.53
C PHE A 141 7.58 -1.92 -10.97
N VAL A 142 6.86 -2.51 -10.02
CA VAL A 142 5.71 -3.38 -10.29
C VAL A 142 4.43 -2.60 -10.04
N LEU A 143 3.47 -2.70 -10.96
CA LEU A 143 2.24 -1.91 -10.97
C LEU A 143 1.01 -2.80 -11.17
N ALA A 144 -0.12 -2.34 -10.66
CA ALA A 144 -1.42 -2.91 -10.97
C ALA A 144 -1.78 -2.69 -12.47
N PRO A 145 -2.64 -3.55 -13.05
CA PRO A 145 -3.05 -3.42 -14.45
C PRO A 145 -3.94 -2.19 -14.66
N SER A 146 -3.37 -1.13 -15.23
CA SER A 146 -4.06 0.04 -15.81
C SER A 146 -3.08 0.78 -16.72
N SER A 147 -3.35 0.84 -18.02
CA SER A 147 -2.44 1.46 -19.00
C SER A 147 -2.30 2.97 -18.78
N THR A 148 -3.42 3.67 -18.52
CA THR A 148 -3.44 5.11 -18.25
C THR A 148 -2.62 5.45 -17.01
N SER A 149 -2.84 4.71 -15.90
CA SER A 149 -2.10 4.93 -14.66
C SER A 149 -0.61 4.63 -14.83
N ALA A 150 -0.24 3.58 -15.59
CA ALA A 150 1.16 3.23 -15.81
C ALA A 150 1.92 4.31 -16.61
N ARG A 151 1.29 4.90 -17.63
CA ARG A 151 1.87 6.00 -18.41
C ARG A 151 2.11 7.24 -17.54
N LEU A 152 1.12 7.62 -16.72
CA LEU A 152 1.22 8.77 -15.82
C LEU A 152 2.27 8.54 -14.72
N LEU A 153 2.30 7.36 -14.10
CA LEU A 153 3.30 7.01 -13.10
C LEU A 153 4.72 6.99 -13.70
N ARG A 154 4.89 6.43 -14.90
CA ARG A 154 6.18 6.47 -15.62
C ARG A 154 6.64 7.91 -15.84
N ARG A 155 5.72 8.77 -16.28
CA ARG A 155 6.01 10.18 -16.53
C ARG A 155 6.44 10.89 -15.25
N ARG A 156 5.71 10.73 -14.14
CA ARG A 156 6.06 11.35 -12.84
C ARG A 156 7.44 10.92 -12.35
N VAL A 157 7.76 9.63 -12.45
CA VAL A 157 9.10 9.14 -12.08
C VAL A 157 10.19 9.73 -12.99
N ALA A 158 9.96 9.77 -14.30
CA ALA A 158 10.94 10.29 -15.26
C ALA A 158 11.15 11.82 -15.15
N GLU A 159 10.08 12.57 -14.86
CA GLU A 159 10.14 14.02 -14.64
C GLU A 159 10.95 14.36 -13.38
N SER A 160 10.76 13.62 -12.28
CA SER A 160 11.52 13.88 -11.06
C SER A 160 12.93 13.32 -11.08
N PHE A 161 13.19 12.26 -11.83
CA PHE A 161 14.50 11.60 -11.87
C PHE A 161 14.94 11.35 -13.33
N PRO A 162 15.39 12.39 -14.06
CA PRO A 162 15.70 12.26 -15.49
C PRO A 162 16.81 11.25 -15.82
N SER A 163 17.73 11.02 -14.90
CA SER A 163 18.86 10.07 -15.06
C SER A 163 18.57 8.67 -14.48
N LEU A 164 17.38 8.42 -13.93
CA LEU A 164 17.06 7.15 -13.30
C LEU A 164 17.00 6.00 -14.31
N ARG A 165 17.72 4.92 -14.04
CA ARG A 165 17.59 3.67 -14.80
C ARG A 165 16.46 2.85 -14.20
N PHE A 166 15.34 2.74 -14.91
CA PHE A 166 14.21 1.97 -14.40
C PHE A 166 13.38 1.27 -15.48
N ARG A 167 12.65 0.23 -15.06
CA ARG A 167 11.65 -0.46 -15.88
C ARG A 167 10.37 -0.70 -15.09
N LEU A 168 9.24 -0.56 -15.77
CA LEU A 168 7.91 -0.85 -15.23
C LEU A 168 7.47 -2.25 -15.67
N TYR A 169 6.85 -2.97 -14.75
CA TYR A 169 6.25 -4.29 -14.98
C TYR A 169 4.79 -4.24 -14.53
N LEU A 170 3.88 -4.52 -15.47
CA LEU A 170 2.46 -4.65 -15.15
C LEU A 170 2.20 -6.06 -14.63
N LEU A 171 1.52 -6.17 -13.49
CA LEU A 171 0.86 -7.42 -13.11
C LEU A 171 -0.20 -7.72 -14.16
N ARG A 172 0.11 -8.67 -15.05
CA ARG A 172 -0.76 -9.03 -16.18
C ARG A 172 -2.19 -9.32 -15.67
N PRO A 173 -3.24 -8.95 -16.40
CA PRO A 173 -4.62 -9.09 -15.91
C PRO A 173 -5.00 -10.51 -15.47
N ASP A 174 -4.51 -11.54 -16.17
CA ASP A 174 -4.68 -12.95 -15.82
C ASP A 174 -4.03 -13.27 -14.46
N LEU A 175 -2.79 -12.83 -14.26
CA LEU A 175 -2.08 -12.99 -13.01
C LEU A 175 -2.75 -12.23 -11.87
N HIS A 176 -3.19 -10.99 -12.13
CA HIS A 176 -3.91 -10.15 -11.18
C HIS A 176 -5.25 -10.77 -10.75
N LEU A 177 -6.00 -11.35 -11.69
CA LEU A 177 -7.24 -12.06 -11.40
C LEU A 177 -6.98 -13.35 -10.61
N SER A 178 -5.98 -14.14 -11.00
CA SER A 178 -5.56 -15.33 -10.26
C SER A 178 -5.16 -14.99 -8.82
N LEU A 179 -4.39 -13.92 -8.64
CA LEU A 179 -4.01 -13.42 -7.31
C LEU A 179 -5.22 -13.01 -6.47
N ARG A 180 -6.16 -12.24 -7.04
CA ARG A 180 -7.42 -11.91 -6.34
C ARG A 180 -8.17 -13.18 -5.92
N GLY A 181 -8.12 -14.22 -6.74
CA GLY A 181 -8.67 -15.54 -6.42
C GLY A 181 -7.99 -16.23 -5.24
N LEU A 182 -6.72 -15.93 -4.95
CA LEU A 182 -5.96 -16.52 -3.84
C LEU A 182 -5.96 -15.66 -2.56
N ILE A 183 -6.21 -14.36 -2.68
CA ILE A 183 -6.18 -13.44 -1.55
C ILE A 183 -7.42 -13.64 -0.68
N SER A 184 -7.19 -13.97 0.58
CA SER A 184 -8.22 -13.96 1.61
C SER A 184 -8.28 -12.59 2.28
N SER A 185 -9.49 -12.16 2.61
CA SER A 185 -9.70 -10.91 3.35
C SER A 185 -8.87 -10.89 4.64
N SER A 186 -8.08 -9.84 4.81
CA SER A 186 -7.31 -9.56 6.01
C SER A 186 -8.11 -8.66 6.96
N VAL A 187 -7.68 -8.60 8.23
CA VAL A 187 -8.16 -7.61 9.22
C VAL A 187 -7.95 -6.16 8.73
N ARG A 188 -7.04 -5.94 7.77
CA ARG A 188 -6.85 -4.66 7.10
C ARG A 188 -7.16 -4.81 5.61
N ALA A 189 -8.25 -4.22 5.12
CA ALA A 189 -8.63 -4.25 3.70
C ALA A 189 -7.51 -3.77 2.74
N ALA A 190 -6.67 -2.82 3.18
CA ALA A 190 -5.51 -2.38 2.40
C ALA A 190 -4.48 -3.49 2.12
N LEU A 191 -4.47 -4.57 2.92
CA LEU A 191 -3.60 -5.73 2.71
C LEU A 191 -4.13 -6.67 1.62
N ASP A 192 -5.38 -6.49 1.18
CA ASP A 192 -6.02 -7.33 0.16
C ASP A 192 -5.67 -6.88 -1.27
N SER A 193 -4.92 -5.78 -1.42
CA SER A 193 -4.43 -5.33 -2.72
C SER A 193 -3.48 -6.38 -3.33
N PRO A 194 -3.72 -6.84 -4.58
CA PRO A 194 -2.81 -7.74 -5.29
C PRO A 194 -1.37 -7.23 -5.37
N LEU A 195 -1.18 -5.91 -5.32
CA LEU A 195 0.14 -5.30 -5.35
C LEU A 195 0.99 -5.66 -4.12
N ASN A 196 0.36 -5.93 -2.95
CA ASN A 196 1.06 -6.41 -1.76
C ASN A 196 1.64 -7.83 -1.90
N TYR A 197 1.23 -8.54 -2.95
CA TYR A 197 1.69 -9.89 -3.30
C TYR A 197 2.63 -9.86 -4.52
N ALA A 198 2.89 -8.69 -5.12
CA ALA A 198 3.77 -8.54 -6.29
C ALA A 198 5.16 -9.14 -6.07
N ARG A 199 5.69 -9.04 -4.84
CA ARG A 199 6.98 -9.61 -4.46
C ARG A 199 7.08 -11.13 -4.67
N ASN A 200 5.95 -11.86 -4.64
CA ASN A 200 5.90 -13.30 -4.91
C ASN A 200 6.26 -13.64 -6.37
N HIS A 201 6.07 -12.67 -7.27
CA HIS A 201 6.16 -12.84 -8.71
C HIS A 201 7.39 -12.19 -9.33
N LEU A 202 8.26 -11.55 -8.52
CA LEU A 202 9.45 -10.86 -9.05
C LEU A 202 10.31 -11.77 -9.93
N ALA A 203 10.46 -13.04 -9.53
CA ALA A 203 11.25 -14.00 -10.28
C ALA A 203 10.66 -14.32 -11.67
N ASP A 204 9.34 -14.22 -11.85
CA ASP A 204 8.68 -14.42 -13.15
C ASP A 204 8.59 -13.13 -13.97
N LEU A 205 8.47 -11.99 -13.28
CA LEU A 205 8.33 -10.68 -13.91
C LEU A 205 9.67 -10.15 -14.44
N LEU A 206 10.74 -10.30 -13.65
CA LEU A 206 12.07 -9.82 -14.02
C LEU A 206 12.75 -10.81 -14.97
N PRO A 207 13.53 -10.31 -15.96
CA PRO A 207 14.14 -11.16 -16.96
C PRO A 207 15.15 -12.15 -16.32
N PRO A 208 15.38 -13.32 -16.95
CA PRO A 208 16.30 -14.34 -16.42
C PRO A 208 17.73 -13.84 -16.17
N CYS A 209 18.18 -12.83 -16.92
CA CYS A 209 19.50 -12.23 -16.74
C CYS A 209 19.65 -11.49 -15.41
N VAL A 210 18.55 -11.11 -14.73
CA VAL A 210 18.58 -10.50 -13.39
C VAL A 210 18.53 -11.63 -12.36
N PRO A 211 19.65 -11.91 -11.66
CA PRO A 211 19.76 -13.09 -10.82
C PRO A 211 19.44 -12.83 -9.35
N ARG A 212 19.43 -11.55 -8.96
CA ARG A 212 19.30 -11.07 -7.59
C ARG A 212 18.58 -9.73 -7.62
N VAL A 213 17.83 -9.44 -6.56
CA VAL A 213 17.18 -8.15 -6.37
C VAL A 213 17.09 -7.80 -4.88
N ILE A 214 17.16 -6.51 -4.54
CA ILE A 214 16.70 -6.00 -3.25
C ILE A 214 15.24 -5.58 -3.43
N TYR A 215 14.33 -6.21 -2.70
CA TYR A 215 12.95 -5.76 -2.61
C TYR A 215 12.81 -4.75 -1.47
N LEU A 216 12.19 -3.60 -1.76
CA LEU A 216 11.88 -2.53 -0.81
C LEU A 216 10.40 -2.13 -0.91
N ASP A 217 9.73 -2.02 0.23
CA ASP A 217 8.39 -1.41 0.31
C ASP A 217 8.47 0.11 0.01
N SER A 218 7.35 0.70 -0.41
CA SER A 218 7.28 2.10 -0.85
C SER A 218 7.39 3.13 0.29
N ASP A 219 7.49 2.71 1.54
CA ASP A 219 7.50 3.55 2.74
C ASP A 219 8.80 3.36 3.56
N VAL A 220 9.91 3.14 2.84
CA VAL A 220 11.26 3.09 3.37
C VAL A 220 12.03 4.39 3.10
N LEU A 221 13.07 4.63 3.91
CA LEU A 221 14.05 5.69 3.71
C LEU A 221 15.45 5.14 4.00
N ALA A 222 16.33 5.15 3.00
CA ALA A 222 17.72 4.76 3.17
C ALA A 222 18.55 5.94 3.69
N VAL A 223 19.49 5.67 4.59
CA VAL A 223 20.45 6.66 5.14
C VAL A 223 21.89 6.13 5.12
N ASP A 224 22.14 5.10 4.32
CA ASP A 224 23.42 4.43 4.15
C ASP A 224 23.48 3.80 2.73
N ASP A 225 24.67 3.40 2.30
CA ASP A 225 24.89 2.88 0.95
C ASP A 225 24.25 1.50 0.77
N VAL A 226 23.17 1.44 -0.02
CA VAL A 226 22.39 0.23 -0.32
C VAL A 226 23.23 -0.91 -0.92
N ARG A 227 24.39 -0.60 -1.50
CA ARG A 227 25.31 -1.62 -2.01
C ARG A 227 25.81 -2.56 -0.90
N ARG A 228 25.93 -2.06 0.33
CA ARG A 228 26.27 -2.89 1.50
C ARG A 228 25.20 -3.96 1.77
N LEU A 229 23.92 -3.65 1.53
CA LEU A 229 22.84 -4.64 1.60
C LEU A 229 22.90 -5.60 0.40
N TRP A 230 23.14 -5.07 -0.81
CA TRP A 230 23.29 -5.87 -2.04
C TRP A 230 24.36 -6.96 -1.93
N ASP A 231 25.50 -6.61 -1.33
CA ASP A 231 26.67 -7.47 -1.18
C ASP A 231 26.51 -8.53 -0.07
N THR A 232 25.36 -8.57 0.60
CA THR A 232 25.03 -9.64 1.55
C THR A 232 25.25 -11.00 0.89
N ARG A 233 26.05 -11.84 1.57
CA ARG A 233 26.33 -13.20 1.11
C ARG A 233 25.17 -14.11 1.50
N LEU A 234 24.57 -14.75 0.50
CA LEU A 234 23.56 -15.79 0.71
C LEU A 234 24.24 -17.17 0.70
N PRO A 235 24.34 -17.89 1.84
CA PRO A 235 24.89 -19.24 1.85
C PRO A 235 24.08 -20.17 0.93
N ALA A 236 24.66 -21.28 0.48
CA ALA A 236 24.15 -22.10 -0.63
C ALA A 236 22.64 -22.48 -0.57
N ARG A 237 22.06 -22.61 0.64
CA ARG A 237 20.65 -22.97 0.84
C ARG A 237 19.70 -21.79 1.05
N ALA A 238 20.20 -20.60 1.37
CA ALA A 238 19.36 -19.42 1.60
C ALA A 238 18.92 -18.79 0.27
N VAL A 239 17.63 -18.45 0.18
CA VAL A 239 17.04 -17.77 -1.00
C VAL A 239 16.78 -16.30 -0.71
N ILE A 240 16.54 -15.96 0.56
CA ILE A 240 16.27 -14.60 1.03
C ILE A 240 17.27 -14.26 2.13
N ALA A 241 17.70 -13.00 2.18
CA ALA A 241 18.29 -12.38 3.35
C ALA A 241 17.37 -11.25 3.86
N ALA A 242 17.13 -11.20 5.17
CA ALA A 242 16.34 -10.13 5.79
C ALA A 242 16.66 -10.00 7.29
N PRO A 243 16.38 -8.85 7.93
CA PRO A 243 16.47 -8.73 9.39
C PRO A 243 15.50 -9.66 10.13
N GLU A 244 16.02 -10.47 11.04
CA GLU A 244 15.24 -11.43 11.85
C GLU A 244 14.99 -10.94 13.27
N TYR A 245 13.75 -11.01 13.72
CA TYR A 245 13.31 -10.57 15.04
C TYR A 245 12.83 -11.77 15.87
N CYS A 246 13.76 -12.62 16.28
CA CYS A 246 13.46 -13.85 17.02
C CYS A 246 12.85 -13.63 18.42
N ARG A 247 12.86 -12.40 18.94
CA ARG A 247 12.18 -12.04 20.20
C ARG A 247 10.68 -11.76 20.03
N ALA A 248 10.21 -11.62 18.80
CA ALA A 248 8.78 -11.48 18.53
C ALA A 248 8.06 -12.80 18.83
N ASN A 249 6.85 -12.72 19.37
CA ASN A 249 6.03 -13.90 19.58
C ASN A 249 5.54 -14.43 18.21
N PHE A 250 6.28 -15.41 17.67
CA PHE A 250 6.02 -15.99 16.36
C PHE A 250 4.64 -16.65 16.25
N SER A 251 4.09 -17.16 17.36
CA SER A 251 2.75 -17.76 17.37
C SER A 251 1.64 -16.78 17.00
N ARG A 252 1.84 -15.47 17.18
CA ARG A 252 0.85 -14.43 16.84
C ARG A 252 0.61 -14.24 15.33
N TYR A 253 1.46 -14.79 14.47
CA TYR A 253 1.31 -14.63 13.02
C TYR A 253 0.35 -15.66 12.39
N PHE A 254 -0.12 -16.62 13.18
CA PHE A 254 -1.02 -17.69 12.76
C PHE A 254 -2.18 -17.87 13.75
N THR A 255 -3.29 -18.43 13.29
CA THR A 255 -4.49 -18.62 14.12
C THR A 255 -4.31 -19.78 15.11
N PRO A 256 -5.07 -19.85 16.21
CA PRO A 256 -5.07 -21.00 17.10
C PRO A 256 -5.37 -22.32 16.35
N ALA A 257 -6.26 -22.27 15.36
CA ALA A 257 -6.60 -23.42 14.51
C ALA A 257 -5.39 -23.95 13.72
N PHE A 258 -4.51 -23.07 13.24
CA PHE A 258 -3.26 -23.49 12.59
C PHE A 258 -2.36 -24.27 13.56
N TRP A 259 -2.21 -23.78 14.79
CA TRP A 259 -1.34 -24.40 15.78
C TRP A 259 -1.88 -25.71 16.34
N SER A 260 -3.20 -25.87 16.41
CA SER A 260 -3.85 -27.09 16.90
C SER A 260 -4.02 -28.19 15.84
N ASP A 261 -3.80 -27.90 14.55
CA ASP A 261 -3.93 -28.89 13.47
C ASP A 261 -2.68 -29.81 13.44
N PRO A 262 -2.84 -31.15 13.63
CA PRO A 262 -1.71 -32.09 13.70
C PRO A 262 -0.90 -32.21 12.40
N ALA A 263 -1.46 -31.82 11.26
CA ALA A 263 -0.75 -31.80 9.98
C ALA A 263 -0.07 -30.45 9.70
N LEU A 264 -0.40 -29.40 10.46
CA LEU A 264 0.14 -28.04 10.32
C LEU A 264 0.97 -27.67 11.57
N GLY A 265 0.75 -26.48 12.13
CA GLY A 265 1.38 -26.00 13.36
C GLY A 265 2.88 -26.20 13.39
N HIS A 266 3.34 -26.95 14.40
CA HIS A 266 4.76 -27.25 14.60
C HIS A 266 5.38 -28.04 13.44
N ARG A 267 4.62 -28.96 12.82
CA ARG A 267 5.11 -29.86 11.78
C ARG A 267 5.62 -29.13 10.53
N VAL A 268 5.05 -27.97 10.22
CA VAL A 268 5.47 -27.12 9.08
C VAL A 268 6.90 -26.58 9.24
N PHE A 269 7.35 -26.44 10.48
CA PHE A 269 8.65 -25.88 10.85
C PHE A 269 9.62 -26.94 11.38
N GLU A 270 9.25 -28.23 11.38
CA GLU A 270 10.17 -29.31 11.72
C GLU A 270 11.28 -29.44 10.67
N GLY A 271 12.49 -29.76 11.12
CA GLY A 271 13.66 -29.93 10.24
C GLY A 271 14.23 -28.65 9.64
N ARG A 272 13.73 -27.47 10.03
CA ARG A 272 14.28 -26.18 9.61
C ARG A 272 15.69 -25.99 10.14
N ARG A 273 16.53 -25.27 9.38
CA ARG A 273 17.93 -24.99 9.76
C ARG A 273 18.07 -24.28 11.10
N ARG A 274 17.13 -23.36 11.40
CA ARG A 274 17.08 -22.58 12.62
C ARG A 274 15.64 -22.52 13.14
N PRO A 275 15.43 -22.25 14.44
CA PRO A 275 14.09 -21.98 14.96
C PRO A 275 13.39 -20.90 14.13
N PRO A 276 12.08 -21.05 13.83
CA PRO A 276 11.37 -20.08 13.02
C PRO A 276 11.28 -18.73 13.73
N CYS A 277 11.77 -17.69 13.06
CA CYS A 277 11.72 -16.31 13.53
C CYS A 277 10.87 -15.45 12.60
N TYR A 278 10.27 -14.40 13.17
CA TYR A 278 9.64 -13.34 12.37
C TYR A 278 10.73 -12.57 11.63
N PHE A 279 10.47 -12.29 10.35
CA PHE A 279 11.20 -11.28 9.58
C PHE A 279 10.18 -10.43 8.82
N ASN A 280 10.48 -9.15 8.67
CA ASN A 280 9.65 -8.25 7.88
C ASN A 280 9.94 -8.45 6.38
N THR A 281 8.90 -8.47 5.56
CA THR A 281 8.99 -8.73 4.11
C THR A 281 9.06 -7.47 3.25
N GLY A 282 9.23 -6.29 3.87
CA GLY A 282 9.39 -5.01 3.19
C GLY A 282 10.83 -4.62 2.89
N VAL A 283 11.81 -5.38 3.40
CA VAL A 283 13.23 -5.23 3.04
C VAL A 283 13.85 -6.62 2.94
N MET A 284 14.19 -7.03 1.72
CA MET A 284 14.73 -8.37 1.46
C MET A 284 15.76 -8.36 0.33
N VAL A 285 16.85 -9.11 0.49
CA VAL A 285 17.71 -9.51 -0.64
C VAL A 285 17.20 -10.86 -1.14
N ILE A 286 16.85 -10.98 -2.41
CA ILE A 286 16.26 -12.20 -2.98
C ILE A 286 17.17 -12.73 -4.09
N ASP A 287 17.59 -13.99 -3.97
CA ASP A 287 18.22 -14.73 -5.07
C ASP A 287 17.14 -15.25 -6.02
N LEU A 288 16.94 -14.54 -7.13
CA LEU A 288 15.93 -14.89 -8.13
C LEU A 288 16.29 -16.17 -8.90
N ARG A 289 17.56 -16.55 -9.01
CA ARG A 289 17.93 -17.83 -9.63
C ARG A 289 17.45 -18.99 -8.78
N ARG A 290 17.76 -18.97 -7.49
CA ARG A 290 17.31 -20.00 -6.54
C ARG A 290 15.81 -19.97 -6.33
N TRP A 291 15.20 -18.78 -6.34
CA TRP A 291 13.75 -18.65 -6.29
C TRP A 291 13.06 -19.39 -7.44
N ARG A 292 13.54 -19.20 -8.68
CA ARG A 292 13.02 -19.91 -9.88
C ARG A 292 13.25 -21.41 -9.76
N ALA A 293 14.47 -21.82 -9.41
CA ALA A 293 14.84 -23.24 -9.33
C ALA A 293 14.05 -24.01 -8.26
N GLY A 294 13.72 -23.37 -7.13
CA GLY A 294 12.95 -23.97 -6.04
C GLY A 294 11.44 -23.76 -6.13
N ASP A 295 10.94 -23.16 -7.21
CA ASP A 295 9.52 -22.87 -7.46
C ASP A 295 8.81 -22.20 -6.27
N TYR A 296 9.49 -21.23 -5.66
CA TYR A 296 9.05 -20.63 -4.39
C TYR A 296 7.74 -19.85 -4.54
N ARG A 297 7.43 -19.33 -5.74
CA ARG A 297 6.11 -18.77 -6.04
C ARG A 297 5.02 -19.79 -5.75
N LYS A 298 5.07 -20.98 -6.36
CA LYS A 298 4.02 -22.00 -6.21
C LYS A 298 3.88 -22.48 -4.77
N ARG A 299 4.99 -22.57 -4.03
CA ARG A 299 4.99 -22.92 -2.60
C ARG A 299 4.22 -21.88 -1.78
N ILE A 300 4.44 -20.59 -2.05
CA ILE A 300 3.69 -19.49 -1.42
C ILE A 300 2.21 -19.55 -1.81
N GLU A 301 1.91 -19.71 -3.10
CA GLU A 301 0.53 -19.77 -3.60
C GLU A 301 -0.25 -20.95 -3.02
N SER A 302 0.40 -22.09 -2.78
CA SER A 302 -0.21 -23.26 -2.13
C SER A 302 -0.65 -22.96 -0.69
N TRP A 303 0.14 -22.19 0.06
CA TRP A 303 -0.27 -21.70 1.39
C TRP A 303 -1.41 -20.69 1.31
N MET A 304 -1.42 -19.83 0.29
CA MET A 304 -2.52 -18.90 0.05
C MET A 304 -3.83 -19.63 -0.31
N ALA A 305 -3.75 -20.73 -1.08
CA ALA A 305 -4.89 -21.58 -1.38
C ALA A 305 -5.42 -22.26 -0.11
N LEU A 306 -4.55 -22.88 0.69
CA LEU A 306 -4.94 -23.52 1.96
C LEU A 306 -5.58 -22.53 2.94
N GLN A 307 -5.10 -21.28 2.96
CA GLN A 307 -5.69 -20.21 3.76
C GLN A 307 -7.17 -19.99 3.46
N LYS A 308 -7.59 -20.12 2.20
CA LYS A 308 -9.01 -19.96 1.82
C LYS A 308 -9.90 -21.04 2.39
N GLU A 309 -9.35 -22.23 2.61
CA GLU A 309 -10.07 -23.39 3.12
C GLU A 309 -10.12 -23.41 4.65
N LYS A 310 -8.99 -23.13 5.32
CA LYS A 310 -8.83 -23.35 6.77
C LYS A 310 -8.64 -22.09 7.62
N ARG A 311 -8.47 -20.91 7.01
CA ARG A 311 -8.12 -19.63 7.70
C ARG A 311 -7.05 -19.79 8.79
N ILE A 312 -5.83 -20.05 8.35
CA ILE A 312 -4.65 -20.31 9.19
C ILE A 312 -3.89 -19.05 9.62
N TYR A 313 -4.18 -17.87 9.06
CA TYR A 313 -3.60 -16.58 9.46
C TYR A 313 -4.49 -15.38 9.10
N GLU A 314 -4.12 -14.18 9.54
CA GLU A 314 -4.89 -12.93 9.33
C GLU A 314 -4.09 -11.76 8.74
N LEU A 315 -2.75 -11.86 8.68
CA LEU A 315 -1.84 -10.74 8.40
C LEU A 315 -1.45 -10.58 6.91
N GLY A 316 -2.41 -10.79 6.00
CA GLY A 316 -2.23 -10.52 4.57
C GLY A 316 -1.10 -11.32 3.92
N SER A 317 -0.18 -10.62 3.23
CA SER A 317 0.88 -11.25 2.42
C SER A 317 2.13 -11.65 3.20
N LEU A 318 2.21 -11.43 4.51
CA LEU A 318 3.37 -11.78 5.34
C LEU A 318 3.38 -13.28 5.75
N PRO A 319 2.31 -13.86 6.33
CA PRO A 319 2.34 -15.24 6.81
C PRO A 319 2.75 -16.30 5.77
N PRO A 320 2.37 -16.22 4.47
CA PRO A 320 2.86 -17.15 3.47
C PRO A 320 4.39 -17.16 3.33
N PHE A 321 5.05 -16.00 3.48
CA PHE A 321 6.52 -15.96 3.53
C PHE A 321 7.07 -16.66 4.77
N LEU A 322 6.45 -16.44 5.93
CA LEU A 322 6.89 -17.08 7.17
C LEU A 322 6.77 -18.61 7.07
N LEU A 323 5.67 -19.13 6.52
CA LEU A 323 5.46 -20.57 6.30
C LEU A 323 6.54 -21.19 5.39
N VAL A 324 7.00 -20.44 4.39
CA VAL A 324 7.99 -20.94 3.43
C VAL A 324 9.42 -20.76 3.93
N PHE A 325 9.73 -19.66 4.62
CA PHE A 325 11.11 -19.21 4.84
C PHE A 325 11.54 -19.02 6.29
N ALA A 326 10.63 -18.99 7.27
CA ALA A 326 11.04 -18.82 8.67
C ALA A 326 11.97 -19.97 9.10
N GLY A 327 13.14 -19.62 9.64
CA GLY A 327 14.20 -20.57 9.98
C GLY A 327 15.14 -20.95 8.83
N GLU A 328 14.89 -20.48 7.60
CA GLU A 328 15.66 -20.81 6.39
C GLU A 328 16.34 -19.62 5.71
N ILE A 329 15.97 -18.38 6.07
CA ILE A 329 16.60 -17.18 5.50
C ILE A 329 18.03 -16.98 6.03
N GLU A 330 18.77 -16.07 5.40
CA GLU A 330 19.98 -15.51 5.96
C GLU A 330 19.65 -14.25 6.79
N ALA A 331 20.19 -14.16 8.00
CA ALA A 331 20.00 -12.98 8.83
C ALA A 331 20.88 -11.83 8.31
N VAL A 332 20.31 -10.63 8.18
CA VAL A 332 21.12 -9.41 8.03
C VAL A 332 20.95 -8.50 9.24
N ASP A 333 21.90 -7.60 9.43
CA ASP A 333 21.91 -6.65 10.54
C ASP A 333 20.60 -5.83 10.59
N HIS A 334 20.06 -5.64 11.79
CA HIS A 334 18.80 -4.93 12.04
C HIS A 334 18.82 -3.47 11.58
N ARG A 335 20.01 -2.88 11.39
CA ARG A 335 20.17 -1.54 10.81
C ARG A 335 19.48 -1.36 9.47
N TRP A 336 19.29 -2.44 8.72
CA TRP A 336 18.64 -2.44 7.41
C TRP A 336 17.12 -2.42 7.46
N ASN A 337 16.48 -2.45 8.63
CA ASN A 337 15.03 -2.33 8.70
C ASN A 337 14.58 -1.82 10.07
N GLN A 338 14.68 -0.52 10.31
CA GLN A 338 14.07 0.11 11.48
C GLN A 338 12.55 0.20 11.29
N HIS A 339 11.88 -0.94 11.46
CA HIS A 339 10.47 -1.12 11.14
C HIS A 339 9.53 -0.60 12.24
N GLY A 340 8.26 -0.45 11.91
CA GLY A 340 7.20 -0.07 12.86
C GLY A 340 7.09 1.43 13.11
N LEU A 341 7.77 2.27 12.33
CA LEU A 341 7.67 3.73 12.45
C LEU A 341 6.29 4.26 12.04
N GLY A 342 5.53 3.47 11.28
CA GLY A 342 4.13 3.73 10.95
C GLY A 342 3.14 3.33 12.06
N GLY A 343 3.59 3.36 13.32
CA GLY A 343 3.07 2.75 14.57
C GLY A 343 1.57 2.81 14.90
N ASP A 344 1.23 2.38 16.12
CA ASP A 344 -0.06 1.79 16.49
C ASP A 344 -1.26 2.75 16.33
N ASN A 345 -2.25 2.31 15.57
CA ASN A 345 -3.37 3.14 15.13
C ASN A 345 -4.45 3.34 16.19
N VAL A 346 -4.33 2.60 17.29
CA VAL A 346 -5.28 2.67 18.41
C VAL A 346 -4.89 3.82 19.35
N GLU A 347 -3.59 4.12 19.49
CA GLU A 347 -3.09 5.12 20.45
C GLU A 347 -2.37 6.31 19.78
N GLY A 348 -2.10 6.25 18.47
CA GLY A 348 -1.37 7.32 17.76
C GLY A 348 0.09 7.42 18.20
N SER A 349 0.65 6.35 18.75
CA SER A 349 1.98 6.37 19.36
C SER A 349 3.11 6.38 18.32
N CYS A 350 4.00 7.36 18.46
CA CYS A 350 5.24 7.43 17.72
C CYS A 350 6.25 6.45 18.32
N ARG A 351 6.66 5.43 17.56
CA ARG A 351 7.65 4.46 18.01
C ARG A 351 9.07 5.04 17.87
N PRO A 352 9.96 4.88 18.85
CA PRO A 352 11.39 5.18 18.67
C PRO A 352 12.06 4.15 17.74
N LEU A 353 13.25 4.48 17.27
CA LEU A 353 14.13 3.54 16.57
C LEU A 353 14.53 2.38 17.51
N HIS A 354 14.80 1.22 16.93
CA HIS A 354 15.43 0.13 17.64
C HIS A 354 16.87 0.52 18.04
N PRO A 355 17.39 -0.01 19.16
CA PRO A 355 18.79 0.22 19.53
C PRO A 355 19.76 -0.26 18.45
N GLY A 356 20.86 0.48 18.27
CA GLY A 356 21.92 0.14 17.33
C GLY A 356 22.01 1.11 16.13
N PRO A 357 22.89 0.81 15.17
CA PRO A 357 23.05 1.66 14.00
C PRO A 357 21.82 1.62 13.09
N VAL A 358 21.67 2.65 12.25
CA VAL A 358 20.55 2.79 11.31
C VAL A 358 21.11 2.99 9.91
N SER A 359 20.63 2.16 8.99
CA SER A 359 20.93 2.25 7.55
C SER A 359 19.64 2.41 6.73
N LEU A 360 18.50 1.95 7.26
CA LEU A 360 17.19 2.10 6.61
C LEU A 360 16.06 2.21 7.65
N MET A 361 15.22 3.22 7.47
CA MET A 361 14.01 3.47 8.26
C MET A 361 12.76 3.01 7.50
N HIS A 362 11.80 2.43 8.20
CA HIS A 362 10.63 1.82 7.54
C HIS A 362 9.33 2.12 8.30
N TRP A 363 8.44 2.86 7.65
CA TRP A 363 7.10 3.22 8.13
C TRP A 363 6.07 2.09 7.98
N SER A 364 6.50 0.87 8.26
CA SER A 364 5.63 -0.31 8.25
C SER A 364 4.50 -0.10 9.26
N GLY A 365 3.25 -0.11 8.79
CA GLY A 365 2.09 0.27 9.61
C GLY A 365 1.01 0.95 8.78
N LYS A 366 0.09 1.68 9.43
CA LYS A 366 -0.85 2.55 8.67
C LYS A 366 -0.40 4.01 8.68
N GLY A 367 0.27 4.49 9.73
CA GLY A 367 0.77 5.85 9.76
C GLY A 367 1.86 6.05 8.72
N LYS A 368 1.67 7.00 7.81
CA LYS A 368 2.67 7.38 6.82
C LYS A 368 3.21 8.77 7.12
N PRO A 369 4.51 9.02 6.83
CA PRO A 369 5.13 10.27 7.21
C PRO A 369 4.48 11.45 6.47
N TRP A 370 4.20 11.31 5.18
CA TRP A 370 3.51 12.36 4.40
C TRP A 370 2.11 12.68 4.94
N ASP A 371 1.30 11.68 5.28
CA ASP A 371 -0.04 11.90 5.84
C ASP A 371 0.01 12.63 7.18
N ARG A 372 0.99 12.30 8.03
CA ARG A 372 1.18 12.91 9.35
C ARG A 372 1.72 14.34 9.25
N LEU A 373 2.63 14.58 8.29
CA LEU A 373 3.16 15.92 7.98
C LEU A 373 2.05 16.84 7.48
N ASP A 374 1.27 16.39 6.50
CA ASP A 374 0.14 17.16 5.94
C ASP A 374 -0.93 17.46 7.01
N ALA A 375 -1.14 16.52 7.94
CA ALA A 375 -2.07 16.69 9.05
C ALA A 375 -1.52 17.58 10.19
N GLY A 376 -0.30 18.10 10.09
CA GLY A 376 0.34 18.91 11.13
C GLY A 376 0.61 18.15 12.43
N ARG A 377 0.69 16.81 12.37
CA ARG A 377 0.92 15.92 13.53
C ARG A 377 2.06 14.94 13.27
N PRO A 378 3.27 15.42 12.94
CA PRO A 378 4.40 14.54 12.66
C PRO A 378 4.88 13.82 13.92
N CYS A 379 5.26 12.56 13.76
CA CYS A 379 6.18 11.93 14.68
C CYS A 379 7.60 12.47 14.48
N PRO A 380 8.50 12.41 15.48
CA PRO A 380 9.88 12.89 15.35
C PRO A 380 10.61 12.28 14.14
N MET A 381 10.38 11.00 13.83
CA MET A 381 11.01 10.34 12.69
C MET A 381 10.47 10.85 11.35
N ASP A 382 9.21 11.32 11.28
CA ASP A 382 8.63 11.86 10.05
C ASP A 382 9.37 13.12 9.59
N LEU A 383 9.93 13.88 10.54
CA LEU A 383 10.79 15.04 10.25
C LEU A 383 12.12 14.66 9.61
N LEU A 384 12.62 13.43 9.81
CA LEU A 384 13.79 12.91 9.11
C LEU A 384 13.45 12.47 7.67
N TRP A 385 12.17 12.15 7.42
CA TRP A 385 11.67 11.81 6.09
C TRP A 385 11.38 13.07 5.25
N ALA A 386 10.92 14.15 5.88
CA ALA A 386 10.52 15.39 5.21
C ALA A 386 11.55 15.97 4.19
N PRO A 387 12.88 15.95 4.42
CA PRO A 387 13.85 16.44 3.45
C PRO A 387 13.92 15.66 2.14
N TYR A 388 13.29 14.48 2.06
CA TYR A 388 13.22 13.63 0.88
C TYR A 388 11.88 13.75 0.15
N ASP A 389 10.97 14.58 0.66
CA ASP A 389 9.66 14.77 0.07
C ASP A 389 9.74 15.74 -1.11
N LEU A 390 9.70 15.20 -2.32
CA LEU A 390 9.69 15.99 -3.54
C LEU A 390 8.30 16.55 -3.87
N TYR A 391 7.27 16.29 -3.06
CA TYR A 391 5.90 16.72 -3.36
C TYR A 391 5.79 18.25 -3.50
N VAL A 392 5.15 18.69 -4.59
CA VAL A 392 4.89 20.11 -4.86
C VAL A 392 3.43 20.40 -4.53
N SER A 393 3.20 21.24 -3.52
CA SER A 393 1.84 21.63 -3.12
C SER A 393 1.15 22.43 -4.23
N PRO A 394 -0.13 22.19 -4.53
CA PRO A 394 -0.90 22.98 -5.49
C PRO A 394 -0.88 24.49 -5.20
N ASP A 395 -0.78 24.86 -3.92
CA ASP A 395 -0.80 26.24 -3.45
C ASP A 395 0.59 26.90 -3.44
N SER A 396 1.65 26.17 -3.85
CA SER A 396 2.99 26.74 -3.92
C SER A 396 3.15 27.61 -5.18
N PRO A 397 3.56 28.89 -5.05
CA PRO A 397 3.72 29.76 -6.20
C PRO A 397 4.80 29.20 -7.13
N SER A 398 4.50 29.13 -8.42
CA SER A 398 5.41 28.65 -9.45
C SER A 398 6.56 29.64 -9.69
N SER A 399 7.63 29.52 -8.90
CA SER A 399 8.96 30.13 -9.10
C SER A 399 9.84 29.63 -7.96
N SER A 400 11.10 29.25 -8.06
CA SER A 400 12.19 29.50 -9.00
C SER A 400 13.36 28.63 -8.49
N SER A 401 14.38 28.43 -9.33
CA SER A 401 15.69 27.77 -9.12
C SER A 401 16.09 27.40 -7.67
N PRO A 402 16.66 26.20 -7.43
CA PRO A 402 17.02 25.76 -6.09
C PRO A 402 18.16 26.61 -5.51
N SER A 403 17.91 27.21 -4.34
CA SER A 403 18.97 27.73 -3.48
C SER A 403 19.87 26.57 -3.01
N PRO A 404 21.20 26.73 -2.98
CA PRO A 404 22.12 25.67 -2.59
C PRO A 404 21.88 25.30 -1.12
N LEU A 405 21.59 24.02 -0.87
CA LEU A 405 21.58 23.45 0.47
C LEU A 405 22.98 23.58 1.07
N ASN A 406 23.07 24.27 2.20
CA ASN A 406 24.26 24.33 3.02
C ASN A 406 24.68 22.92 3.45
N SER A 407 25.94 22.61 3.16
CA SER A 407 26.66 21.41 3.59
C SER A 407 26.73 21.30 5.11
N TRP A 408 26.29 20.17 5.64
CA TRP A 408 26.71 19.61 6.93
C TRP A 408 27.03 18.14 6.75
#